data_AF-A0A8J6WQA7-F1
#
_entry.id   AF-A0A8J6WQA7-F1
#
_cell.length_a   1.000
_cell.length_b   1.000
_cell.length_c   1.000
_cell.angle_alpha   90.00
_cell.angle_beta   90.00
_cell.angle_gamma   90.00
#
_symmetry.space_group_name_H-M   'P 1'
#
loop_
_entity.id
_entity.type
_entity.pdbx_description
1 polymer ?
#
loop_
_entity_poly.entity_id
_entity_poly.type
_entity_poly.pdbx_seq_one_letter_code
_entity_poly.pdbx_strand_id
1 'polypeptide(L)'
;MKKALKQTIVFGLTTCLTTLMVVGSGHIGQAQPASIPEFVKPCIPSRVRPPIVRTELIAQASSKEETYFLLYTFHPDEAGGTDLVISVVGPQCREEFYNAPGDAVSLTQIVERNVANQLALGRYQNEMRRLGRAKVQANVNRVIAAQGTFYPEDLWALRQLRFKLPANTQMSQ
;
A
#
# COMPACT_ATOMS: atom_id res chain seq x y z
N MET A 1 -80.11 -12.17 -23.89
CA MET A 1 -80.29 -13.18 -22.82
C MET A 1 -78.93 -13.59 -22.28
N LYS A 2 -78.87 -13.69 -20.95
CA LYS A 2 -77.75 -14.04 -20.06
C LYS A 2 -76.84 -15.17 -20.56
N LYS A 3 -75.51 -15.01 -20.39
CA LYS A 3 -74.72 -15.75 -19.37
C LYS A 3 -73.28 -15.22 -19.30
N ALA A 4 -72.87 -14.91 -18.07
CA ALA A 4 -71.52 -14.59 -17.63
C ALA A 4 -70.79 -15.87 -17.20
N LEU A 5 -69.45 -15.90 -17.32
CA LEU A 5 -68.55 -16.76 -16.54
C LEU A 5 -67.12 -16.17 -16.63
N LYS A 6 -66.70 -15.34 -15.67
CA LYS A 6 -65.92 -15.63 -14.44
C LYS A 6 -64.51 -16.23 -14.67
N GLN A 7 -63.52 -15.35 -14.48
CA GLN A 7 -62.24 -15.50 -13.75
C GLN A 7 -61.60 -16.89 -13.65
N THR A 8 -60.32 -17.01 -14.03
CA THR A 8 -59.26 -17.32 -13.05
C THR A 8 -57.91 -16.78 -13.50
N ILE A 9 -57.33 -15.94 -12.65
CA ILE A 9 -55.95 -15.46 -12.70
C ILE A 9 -55.07 -16.58 -12.10
N VAL A 10 -54.01 -16.98 -12.79
CA VAL A 10 -52.89 -17.68 -12.12
C VAL A 10 -51.60 -16.98 -12.53
N PHE A 11 -51.10 -16.19 -11.58
CA PHE A 11 -49.77 -15.62 -11.56
C PHE A 11 -48.72 -16.73 -11.55
N GLY A 12 -47.90 -16.82 -12.59
CA GLY A 12 -46.68 -17.62 -12.64
C GLY A 12 -45.47 -16.70 -12.80
N LEU A 13 -45.27 -15.79 -11.85
CA LEU A 13 -44.13 -14.88 -11.78
C LEU A 13 -42.90 -15.66 -11.28
N THR A 14 -42.25 -16.42 -12.14
CA THR A 14 -40.96 -17.05 -11.84
C THR A 14 -39.83 -16.10 -12.24
N THR A 15 -39.65 -15.03 -11.46
CA THR A 15 -38.45 -14.19 -11.53
C THR A 15 -37.27 -15.00 -10.99
N CYS A 16 -36.55 -15.65 -11.90
CA CYS A 16 -35.20 -16.17 -11.63
C CYS A 16 -34.30 -14.99 -11.26
N LEU A 17 -34.10 -14.85 -9.96
CA LEU A 17 -33.16 -13.94 -9.32
C LEU A 17 -31.73 -14.43 -9.61
N THR A 18 -31.22 -14.15 -10.81
CA THR A 18 -29.78 -14.25 -11.09
C THR A 18 -29.12 -12.97 -10.59
N THR A 19 -28.87 -12.89 -9.28
CA THR A 19 -27.88 -11.97 -8.73
C THR A 19 -26.51 -12.44 -9.22
N LEU A 20 -26.08 -11.88 -10.36
CA LEU A 20 -24.71 -11.97 -10.83
C LEU A 20 -23.84 -11.31 -9.76
N MET A 21 -23.20 -12.12 -8.91
CA MET A 21 -22.10 -11.66 -8.08
C MET A 21 -20.97 -11.23 -9.02
N VAL A 22 -20.95 -9.94 -9.38
CA VAL A 22 -19.74 -9.31 -9.87
C VAL A 22 -18.81 -9.27 -8.67
N VAL A 23 -18.05 -10.36 -8.50
CA VAL A 23 -16.84 -10.37 -7.71
C VAL A 23 -15.97 -9.28 -8.32
N GLY A 24 -15.93 -8.13 -7.64
CA GLY A 24 -14.94 -7.10 -7.90
C GLY A 24 -13.59 -7.76 -7.75
N SER A 25 -13.03 -8.20 -8.87
CA SER A 25 -11.63 -8.54 -8.99
C SER A 25 -10.90 -7.24 -8.71
N GLY A 26 -10.58 -6.99 -7.44
CA GLY A 26 -9.49 -6.11 -7.09
C GLY A 26 -8.27 -6.71 -7.77
N HIS A 27 -7.98 -6.23 -8.98
CA HIS A 27 -6.77 -6.58 -9.69
C HIS A 27 -5.63 -6.09 -8.82
N ILE A 28 -5.09 -6.97 -8.00
CA ILE A 28 -3.74 -6.86 -7.48
C ILE A 28 -2.85 -7.10 -8.70
N GLY A 29 -2.79 -6.10 -9.57
CA GLY A 29 -1.88 -6.09 -10.70
C GLY A 29 -0.48 -6.20 -10.13
N GLN A 30 0.19 -7.32 -10.39
CA GLN A 30 1.63 -7.42 -10.28
C GLN A 30 2.24 -6.44 -11.30
N ALA A 31 2.24 -5.15 -10.99
CA ALA A 31 2.97 -4.17 -11.76
C ALA A 31 4.47 -4.48 -11.59
N GLN A 32 5.24 -4.29 -12.65
CA GLN A 32 6.71 -4.13 -12.59
C GLN A 32 7.08 -3.08 -11.51
N PRO A 33 8.34 -2.93 -11.07
CA PRO A 33 8.70 -1.74 -10.32
C PRO A 33 8.32 -0.54 -11.18
N ALA A 34 7.24 0.13 -10.82
CA ALA A 34 6.73 1.24 -11.59
C ALA A 34 7.83 2.30 -11.59
N SER A 35 8.19 2.82 -12.76
CA SER A 35 8.99 4.03 -12.82
C SER A 35 8.25 5.15 -12.09
N ILE A 36 8.99 6.05 -11.43
CA ILE A 36 8.39 7.25 -10.83
C ILE A 36 7.65 8.01 -11.95
N PRO A 37 6.34 8.29 -11.80
CA PRO A 37 5.59 9.00 -12.82
C PRO A 37 6.21 10.38 -13.10
N GLU A 38 6.22 10.82 -14.36
CA GLU A 38 6.88 12.09 -14.74
C GLU A 38 6.34 13.29 -13.98
N PHE A 39 5.05 13.32 -13.66
CA PHE A 39 4.44 14.41 -12.88
C PHE A 39 4.87 14.42 -11.40
N VAL A 40 5.41 13.33 -10.87
CA VAL A 40 5.91 13.23 -9.49
C VAL A 40 7.36 13.68 -9.40
N LYS A 41 8.17 13.52 -10.46
CA LYS A 41 9.61 13.85 -10.42
C LYS A 41 9.91 15.30 -9.98
N PRO A 42 9.15 16.33 -10.43
CA PRO A 42 9.35 17.70 -9.96
C PRO A 42 9.11 17.91 -8.45
N CYS A 43 8.40 16.98 -7.81
CA CYS A 43 8.05 17.01 -6.39
C CYS A 43 9.14 16.42 -5.49
N ILE A 44 10.15 15.76 -6.08
CA ILE A 44 11.29 15.24 -5.33
C ILE A 44 12.19 16.43 -4.96
N PRO A 45 12.54 16.61 -3.67
CA PRO A 45 13.30 17.77 -3.23
C PRO A 45 14.68 17.81 -3.88
N SER A 46 14.96 18.86 -4.64
CA SER A 46 16.22 19.04 -5.37
C SER A 46 17.28 19.83 -4.59
N ARG A 47 16.91 20.41 -3.44
CA ARG A 47 17.74 21.31 -2.62
C ARG A 47 18.08 20.72 -1.25
N VAL A 48 18.32 19.42 -1.18
CA VAL A 48 18.79 18.74 0.03
C VAL A 48 20.32 18.60 0.03
N ARG A 49 20.92 18.55 1.23
CA ARG A 49 22.36 18.35 1.42
C ARG A 49 22.59 17.21 2.41
N PRO A 50 23.31 16.15 2.03
CA PRO A 50 23.90 15.88 0.71
C PRO A 50 22.83 15.74 -0.42
N PRO A 51 23.19 15.89 -1.71
CA PRO A 51 22.20 15.81 -2.80
C PRO A 51 21.63 14.40 -2.94
N ILE A 52 20.41 14.28 -3.45
CA ILE A 52 19.85 12.97 -3.86
C ILE A 52 20.47 12.59 -5.20
N VAL A 53 21.13 11.42 -5.26
CA VAL A 53 21.75 10.91 -6.50
C VAL A 53 20.87 9.91 -7.22
N ARG A 54 19.88 9.33 -6.53
CA ARG A 54 18.98 8.33 -7.09
C ARG A 54 17.68 8.28 -6.29
N THR A 55 16.58 8.02 -6.98
CA THR A 55 15.27 7.78 -6.37
C THR A 55 14.63 6.54 -6.96
N GLU A 56 13.97 5.75 -6.13
CA GLU A 56 13.24 4.54 -6.52
C GLU A 56 11.80 4.60 -6.00
N LEU A 57 10.83 4.24 -6.84
CA LEU A 57 9.44 4.08 -6.40
C LEU A 57 9.28 2.74 -5.68
N ILE A 58 8.82 2.80 -4.43
CA ILE A 58 8.66 1.65 -3.56
C ILE A 58 7.21 1.17 -3.57
N ALA A 59 6.29 2.09 -3.29
CA ALA A 59 4.86 1.81 -3.24
C ALA A 59 4.03 3.03 -3.64
N GLN A 60 2.80 2.76 -4.05
CA GLN A 60 1.78 3.77 -4.32
C GLN A 60 0.49 3.34 -3.62
N ALA A 61 -0.22 4.31 -3.05
CA ALA A 61 -1.54 4.12 -2.46
C ALA A 61 -2.44 5.32 -2.82
N SER A 62 -3.75 5.12 -2.82
CA SER A 62 -4.69 6.20 -3.08
C SER A 62 -5.78 6.24 -2.00
N SER A 63 -6.16 7.44 -1.58
CA SER A 63 -7.30 7.68 -0.69
C SER A 63 -8.09 8.87 -1.24
N LYS A 64 -9.38 8.67 -1.52
CA LYS A 64 -10.25 9.69 -2.13
C LYS A 64 -9.65 10.21 -3.45
N GLU A 65 -9.39 11.51 -3.55
CA GLU A 65 -8.82 12.19 -4.72
C GLU A 65 -7.29 12.33 -4.66
N GLU A 66 -6.66 11.75 -3.63
CA GLU A 66 -5.25 11.89 -3.36
C GLU A 66 -4.48 10.59 -3.62
N THR A 67 -3.33 10.72 -4.27
CA THR A 67 -2.41 9.60 -4.50
C THR A 67 -1.10 9.85 -3.78
N TYR A 68 -0.67 8.85 -3.02
CA TYR A 68 0.55 8.86 -2.23
C TYR A 68 1.59 7.96 -2.87
N PHE A 69 2.83 8.44 -2.88
CA PHE A 69 3.99 7.75 -3.39
C PHE A 69 5.01 7.60 -2.26
N LEU A 70 5.38 6.36 -1.96
CA LEU A 70 6.52 6.06 -1.10
C LEU A 70 7.73 5.82 -2.00
N LEU A 71 8.75 6.64 -1.83
CA LEU A 71 10.00 6.59 -2.58
C LEU A 71 11.17 6.30 -1.63
N TYR A 72 12.18 5.60 -2.14
CA TYR A 72 13.50 5.61 -1.53
C TYR A 72 14.38 6.62 -2.24
N THR A 73 14.97 7.53 -1.48
CA THR A 73 15.99 8.47 -1.94
C THR A 73 17.35 8.04 -1.43
N PHE A 74 18.36 8.06 -2.31
CA PHE A 74 19.72 7.68 -1.97
C PHE A 74 20.63 8.89 -2.08
N HIS A 75 21.43 9.09 -1.03
CA HIS A 75 22.50 10.07 -1.00
C HIS A 75 23.87 9.42 -1.27
N PRO A 76 24.90 10.22 -1.60
CA PRO A 76 26.28 9.75 -1.59
C PRO A 76 26.61 9.05 -0.28
N ASP A 77 27.33 7.93 -0.39
CA ASP A 77 27.91 7.18 0.74
C ASP A 77 26.91 6.54 1.74
N GLU A 78 25.60 6.58 1.45
CA GLU A 78 24.58 5.89 2.24
C GLU A 78 24.29 4.48 1.71
N ALA A 79 24.33 3.49 2.62
CA ALA A 79 24.05 2.10 2.29
C ALA A 79 22.55 1.78 2.15
N GLY A 80 21.68 2.68 2.62
CA GLY A 80 20.23 2.52 2.66
C GLY A 80 19.51 3.64 1.92
N GLY A 81 18.30 3.36 1.44
CA GLY A 81 17.40 4.39 0.95
C GLY A 81 16.67 5.03 2.11
N THR A 82 16.54 6.35 2.07
CA THR A 82 15.72 7.14 3.00
C THR A 82 14.30 7.22 2.47
N ASP A 83 13.32 7.13 3.36
CA ASP A 83 11.91 7.28 3.00
C ASP A 83 11.56 8.73 2.62
N LEU A 84 10.91 8.88 1.46
CA LEU A 84 10.26 10.09 1.00
C LEU A 84 8.80 9.77 0.69
N VAL A 85 7.87 10.46 1.34
CA VAL A 85 6.43 10.36 1.06
C VAL A 85 5.96 11.62 0.35
N ILE A 86 5.43 11.45 -0.86
CA ILE A 86 4.84 12.52 -1.65
C ILE A 86 3.35 12.24 -1.80
N SER A 87 2.51 13.24 -1.57
CA SER A 87 1.10 13.20 -1.96
C SER A 87 0.87 14.03 -3.23
N VAL A 88 -0.14 13.66 -4.01
CA VAL A 88 -0.54 14.35 -5.23
C VAL A 88 -2.07 14.46 -5.26
N VAL A 89 -2.56 15.69 -5.47
CA VAL A 89 -3.98 16.02 -5.69
C VAL A 89 -4.08 16.89 -6.95
N GLY A 90 -4.65 16.33 -8.02
CA GLY A 90 -4.67 17.00 -9.32
C GLY A 90 -3.24 17.33 -9.81
N PRO A 91 -2.91 18.59 -10.15
CA PRO A 91 -1.57 18.99 -10.56
C PRO A 91 -0.65 19.36 -9.39
N GLN A 92 -1.16 19.38 -8.16
CA GLN A 92 -0.40 19.79 -6.98
C GLN A 92 0.19 18.57 -6.29
N CYS A 93 1.41 18.72 -5.79
CA CYS A 93 2.05 17.72 -4.96
C CYS A 93 2.61 18.34 -3.68
N ARG A 94 2.69 17.52 -2.63
CA ARG A 94 3.28 17.91 -1.35
C ARG A 94 4.26 16.84 -0.90
N GLU A 95 5.37 17.30 -0.35
CA GLU A 95 6.24 16.46 0.47
C GLU A 95 5.53 16.30 1.83
N GLU A 96 4.97 15.13 2.07
CA GLU A 96 4.36 14.81 3.37
C GLU A 96 5.45 14.43 4.38
N PHE A 97 6.55 13.89 3.88
CA PHE A 97 7.66 13.45 4.71
C PHE A 97 8.95 13.25 3.95
N TYR A 98 10.06 13.66 4.55
CA TYR A 98 11.41 13.35 4.12
C TYR A 98 12.30 13.15 5.34
N ASN A 99 12.86 11.95 5.50
CA ASN A 99 13.67 11.66 6.68
C ASN A 99 15.14 12.06 6.53
N ALA A 100 15.78 12.37 7.64
CA ALA A 100 17.23 12.24 7.72
C ALA A 100 17.60 10.76 7.95
N PRO A 101 18.77 10.29 7.51
CA PRO A 101 19.21 8.93 7.79
C PRO A 101 19.20 8.62 9.30
N GLY A 102 18.54 7.54 9.69
CA GLY A 102 18.47 7.09 11.09
C GLY A 102 17.27 7.62 11.88
N ASP A 103 16.50 8.56 11.32
CA ASP A 103 15.17 8.85 11.84
C ASP A 103 14.21 7.78 11.29
N ALA A 104 13.43 7.17 12.17
CA ALA A 104 12.45 6.17 11.80
C ALA A 104 11.11 6.64 12.36
N VAL A 105 10.19 6.95 11.45
CA VAL A 105 8.85 7.43 11.80
C VAL A 105 7.84 6.46 11.20
N SER A 106 6.80 6.19 11.99
CA SER A 106 5.65 5.42 11.54
C SER A 106 4.93 6.13 10.40
N LEU A 107 4.60 5.43 9.31
CA LEU A 107 3.79 5.98 8.22
C LEU A 107 2.41 6.42 8.71
N THR A 108 1.88 5.81 9.78
CA THR A 108 0.60 6.24 10.37
C THR A 108 0.67 7.59 11.08
N GLN A 109 1.88 8.13 11.35
CA GLN A 109 2.07 9.49 11.84
C GLN A 109 2.12 10.53 10.70
N ILE A 110 2.32 10.08 9.46
CA ILE A 110 2.48 10.93 8.28
C ILE A 110 1.17 10.96 7.46
N VAL A 111 0.55 9.80 7.26
CA VAL A 111 -0.65 9.65 6.41
C VAL A 111 -1.77 8.89 7.12
N GLU A 112 -2.99 8.96 6.56
CA GLU A 112 -4.14 8.19 7.07
C GLU A 112 -3.80 6.69 7.17
N ARG A 113 -4.28 6.01 8.23
CA ARG A 113 -3.94 4.61 8.52
C ARG A 113 -4.11 3.64 7.34
N ASN A 114 -5.18 3.81 6.55
CA ASN A 114 -5.40 2.97 5.36
C ASN A 114 -4.29 3.16 4.32
N VAL A 115 -3.85 4.40 4.09
CA VAL A 115 -2.75 4.72 3.17
C VAL A 115 -1.44 4.14 3.70
N ALA A 116 -1.13 4.35 4.98
CA ALA A 116 0.07 3.82 5.63
C ALA A 116 0.15 2.29 5.47
N ASN A 117 -0.95 1.59 5.74
CA ASN A 117 -1.08 0.14 5.56
C ASN A 117 -0.79 -0.29 4.11
N GLN A 118 -1.37 0.38 3.12
CA GLN A 118 -1.16 0.06 1.70
C GLN A 118 0.27 0.33 1.25
N LEU A 119 0.88 1.43 1.70
CA LEU A 119 2.28 1.76 1.40
C LEU A 119 3.24 0.73 2.02
N ALA A 120 3.02 0.35 3.29
CA ALA A 120 3.79 -0.70 3.95
C ALA A 120 3.66 -2.06 3.23
N LEU A 121 2.45 -2.43 2.80
CA LEU A 121 2.22 -3.63 2.00
C LEU A 121 2.99 -3.58 0.67
N GLY A 122 2.92 -2.46 -0.04
CA GLY A 122 3.67 -2.25 -1.28
C GLY A 122 5.18 -2.34 -1.07
N ARG A 123 5.71 -1.79 0.03
CA ARG A 123 7.13 -1.92 0.42
C ARG A 123 7.55 -3.37 0.55
N TYR A 124 6.87 -4.18 1.35
CA TYR A 124 7.24 -5.59 1.51
C TYR A 124 7.04 -6.40 0.22
N GLN A 125 6.04 -6.07 -0.61
CA GLN A 125 5.90 -6.69 -1.93
C GLN A 125 7.09 -6.33 -2.85
N ASN A 126 7.56 -5.09 -2.81
CA ASN A 126 8.76 -4.66 -3.52
C ASN A 126 10.00 -5.41 -3.03
N GLU A 127 10.21 -5.48 -1.71
CA GLU A 127 11.33 -6.23 -1.13
C GLU A 127 11.29 -7.72 -1.49
N MET A 128 10.12 -8.35 -1.49
CA MET A 128 9.97 -9.73 -1.91
C MET A 128 10.30 -9.93 -3.39
N ARG A 129 9.96 -8.98 -4.27
CA ARG A 129 10.37 -9.01 -5.69
C ARG A 129 11.89 -8.88 -5.83
N ARG A 130 12.52 -8.01 -5.04
CA ARG A 130 13.96 -7.73 -5.11
C ARG A 130 14.83 -8.82 -4.51
N LEU A 131 14.45 -9.34 -3.34
CA LEU A 131 15.28 -10.24 -2.53
C LEU A 131 14.76 -11.68 -2.50
N GLY A 132 13.48 -11.88 -2.82
CA GLY A 132 12.78 -13.14 -2.60
C GLY A 132 12.21 -13.25 -1.19
N ARG A 133 11.06 -13.94 -1.08
CA ARG A 133 10.32 -14.12 0.17
C ARG A 133 11.15 -14.69 1.32
N ALA A 134 12.02 -15.67 1.03
CA ALA A 134 12.85 -16.32 2.05
C ALA A 134 13.80 -15.33 2.74
N LYS A 135 14.42 -14.41 1.98
CA LYS A 135 15.31 -13.39 2.54
C LYS A 135 14.53 -12.37 3.36
N VAL A 136 13.35 -11.96 2.90
CA VAL A 136 12.47 -11.08 3.68
C VAL A 136 12.05 -11.75 4.99
N GLN A 137 11.71 -13.04 4.98
CA GLN A 137 11.33 -13.78 6.20
C GLN A 137 12.52 -13.91 7.16
N ALA A 138 13.73 -14.14 6.65
CA ALA A 138 14.94 -14.15 7.46
C ALA A 138 15.20 -12.78 8.12
N ASN A 139 14.98 -11.68 7.39
CA ASN A 139 15.09 -10.34 7.94
C ASN A 139 14.06 -10.08 9.05
N VAL A 140 12.80 -10.44 8.82
CA VAL A 140 11.72 -10.34 9.83
C VAL A 140 12.08 -11.15 11.08
N ASN A 141 12.53 -12.40 10.90
CA ASN A 141 12.95 -13.25 12.01
C ASN A 141 14.14 -12.67 12.78
N ARG A 142 15.08 -12.03 12.08
CA ARG A 142 16.24 -11.37 12.71
C ARG A 142 15.80 -10.19 13.58
N VAL A 143 14.86 -9.36 13.11
CA VAL A 143 14.30 -8.26 13.92
C VAL A 143 13.62 -8.81 15.17
N ILE A 144 12.79 -9.85 15.02
CA ILE A 144 12.12 -10.51 16.15
C ILE A 144 13.13 -11.09 17.15
N ALA A 145 14.17 -11.79 16.66
CA ALA A 145 15.19 -12.39 17.52
C ALA A 145 16.01 -11.33 18.28
N ALA A 146 16.21 -10.17 17.66
CA ALA A 146 16.83 -9.01 18.30
C ALA A 146 15.87 -8.24 19.23
N GLN A 147 14.64 -8.75 19.44
CA GLN A 147 13.58 -8.08 20.20
C GLN A 147 13.26 -6.68 19.67
N GLY A 148 13.44 -6.47 18.36
CA GLY A 148 13.09 -5.22 17.69
C GLY A 148 11.57 -5.05 17.62
N THR A 149 11.16 -3.80 17.45
CA THR A 149 9.77 -3.39 17.26
C THR A 149 9.44 -3.25 15.77
N PHE A 150 8.16 -3.40 15.45
CA PHE A 150 7.61 -3.08 14.13
C PHE A 150 6.57 -1.98 14.27
N TYR A 151 6.44 -1.11 13.25
CA TYR A 151 5.34 -0.18 13.23
C TYR A 151 3.99 -0.90 13.01
N PRO A 152 2.86 -0.31 13.43
CA PRO A 152 1.54 -0.94 13.28
C PRO A 152 1.23 -1.35 11.83
N GLU A 153 1.55 -0.50 10.86
CA GLU A 153 1.36 -0.76 9.43
C GLU A 153 2.27 -1.86 8.88
N ASP A 154 3.49 -2.01 9.42
CA ASP A 154 4.39 -3.10 9.06
C ASP A 154 3.82 -4.45 9.51
N LEU A 155 3.34 -4.53 10.76
CA LEU A 155 2.70 -5.73 11.28
C LEU A 155 1.44 -6.07 10.49
N TRP A 156 0.64 -5.06 10.13
CA TRP A 156 -0.52 -5.25 9.27
C TRP A 156 -0.11 -5.84 7.92
N ALA A 157 0.88 -5.23 7.25
CA ALA A 157 1.37 -5.66 5.95
C ALA A 157 1.94 -7.10 5.97
N LEU A 158 2.80 -7.40 6.95
CA LEU A 158 3.39 -8.73 7.12
C LEU A 158 2.32 -9.81 7.34
N ARG A 159 1.26 -9.50 8.09
CA ARG A 159 0.09 -10.39 8.25
C ARG A 159 -0.67 -10.59 6.95
N GLN A 160 -0.94 -9.53 6.19
CA GLN A 160 -1.59 -9.65 4.87
C GLN A 160 -0.78 -10.55 3.92
N LEU A 161 0.55 -10.44 3.99
CA LEU A 161 1.47 -11.24 3.21
C LEU A 161 1.71 -12.65 3.77
N ARG A 162 1.04 -13.04 4.86
CA ARG A 162 1.14 -14.36 5.53
C ARG A 162 2.56 -14.70 6.01
N PHE A 163 3.30 -13.72 6.51
CA PHE A 163 4.55 -13.99 7.22
C PHE A 163 4.25 -14.62 8.59
N LYS A 164 5.14 -15.51 9.04
CA LYS A 164 5.03 -16.11 10.38
C LYS A 164 5.53 -15.11 11.40
N LEU A 165 4.62 -14.57 12.21
CA LEU A 165 4.92 -13.64 13.30
C LEU A 165 4.52 -14.30 14.63
N PRO A 166 5.43 -14.41 15.62
CA PRO A 166 5.08 -14.85 16.96
C PRO A 166 4.02 -13.96 17.61
N ALA A 167 3.23 -14.53 18.53
CA ALA A 167 2.19 -13.77 19.25
C ALA A 167 2.75 -12.61 20.08
N ASN A 168 4.02 -12.71 20.51
CA ASN A 168 4.73 -11.71 21.29
C ASN A 168 5.56 -10.72 20.46
N THR A 169 5.35 -10.63 19.13
CA THR A 169 6.02 -9.62 18.31
C THR A 169 5.69 -8.22 18.84
N GLN A 170 6.73 -7.45 19.18
CA GLN A 170 6.58 -6.13 19.74
C GLN A 170 6.19 -5.11 18.66
N MET A 171 5.26 -4.23 19.02
CA MET A 171 4.83 -3.12 18.19
C MET A 171 5.44 -1.84 18.76
N SER A 172 5.99 -0.98 17.90
CA SER A 172 6.40 0.36 18.31
C SER A 172 5.17 1.16 18.71
N GLN A 173 5.29 1.96 19.77
CA GLN A 173 4.29 2.95 20.13
C GLN A 173 4.38 4.16 19.21
#